data_AF-A0A972JHM1-F1
#
_entry.id   AF-A0A972JHM1-F1
#
_cell.length_a   1.000
_cell.length_b   1.000
_cell.length_c   1.000
_cell.angle_alpha   90.00
_cell.angle_beta   90.00
_cell.angle_gamma   90.00
#
_symmetry.space_group_name_H-M   'P 1'
#
loop_
_entity.id
_entity.type
_entity.pdbx_description
1 polymer ?
#
loop_
_entity_poly.entity_id
_entity_poly.type
_entity_poly.pdbx_seq_one_letter_code
_entity_poly.pdbx_strand_id
1 'polypeptide(L)'
;MNIDEVFKIATAVIASVGGSALILAAFSSWLGGVWAKRMLQNERAKHSEALEGIKKELDLLKQKEITRHFDKLAIYKDVVHLISEILRELEAVTTKKQRAVNPDVEHSFALCRNKAYGYLSLVSTQEVMDKYNEMIDFFIPIMYEGQSASWEEMREKADALLNTMRLDLGIKEGDIVYRGSR
;
A
#
# COMPACT_ATOMS: atom_id res chain seq x y z
N MET A 1 -34.13 58.87 -66.94
CA MET A 1 -34.14 57.88 -65.86
C MET A 1 -35.07 58.42 -64.79
N ASN A 2 -36.16 57.72 -64.48
CA ASN A 2 -37.13 58.19 -63.50
C ASN A 2 -36.60 57.94 -62.08
N ILE A 3 -36.86 58.83 -61.11
CA ILE A 3 -36.37 58.69 -59.73
C ILE A 3 -36.88 57.37 -59.10
N ASP A 4 -38.08 56.95 -59.48
CA ASP A 4 -38.68 55.67 -59.05
C ASP A 4 -37.88 54.44 -59.51
N GLU A 5 -37.29 54.48 -60.71
CA GLU A 5 -36.47 53.37 -61.24
C GLU A 5 -35.15 53.26 -60.50
N VAL A 6 -34.52 54.40 -60.18
CA VAL A 6 -33.28 54.45 -59.39
C VAL A 6 -33.51 53.88 -57.98
N PHE A 7 -34.62 54.27 -57.35
CA PHE A 7 -34.98 53.79 -56.02
C PHE A 7 -35.26 52.28 -56.01
N LYS A 8 -35.92 51.76 -57.05
CA LYS A 8 -36.23 50.32 -57.19
C LYS A 8 -34.97 49.47 -57.39
N ILE A 9 -34.03 49.96 -58.20
CA ILE A 9 -32.73 49.28 -58.41
C ILE A 9 -31.88 49.34 -57.15
N ALA A 10 -31.78 50.49 -56.48
CA ALA A 10 -31.02 50.63 -55.24
C ALA A 10 -31.58 49.74 -54.12
N THR A 11 -32.91 49.67 -53.99
CA THR A 11 -33.58 48.79 -53.01
C THR A 11 -33.34 47.31 -53.34
N ALA A 12 -33.37 46.92 -54.62
CA ALA A 12 -33.08 45.55 -55.03
C ALA A 12 -31.62 45.15 -54.77
N VAL A 13 -30.67 46.06 -55.01
CA VAL A 13 -29.24 45.83 -54.72
C VAL A 13 -28.99 45.72 -53.21
N ILE A 14 -29.55 46.63 -52.40
CA ILE A 14 -29.42 46.58 -50.94
C ILE A 14 -30.12 45.35 -50.36
N ALA A 15 -31.30 44.99 -50.85
CA ALA A 15 -32.02 43.78 -50.41
C ALA A 15 -31.27 42.50 -50.80
N SER A 16 -30.66 42.46 -52.00
CA SER A 16 -29.83 41.33 -52.44
C SER A 16 -28.57 41.20 -51.59
N VAL A 17 -27.82 42.29 -51.38
CA VAL A 17 -26.58 42.29 -50.59
C VAL A 17 -26.86 42.07 -49.09
N GLY A 18 -27.87 42.75 -48.54
CA GLY A 18 -28.29 42.61 -47.15
C GLY A 18 -28.90 41.24 -46.84
N GLY A 19 -29.67 40.67 -47.78
CA GLY A 19 -30.19 39.31 -47.67
C GLY A 19 -29.08 38.26 -47.66
N SER A 20 -28.07 38.40 -48.52
CA SER A 20 -26.89 37.52 -48.51
C SER A 20 -26.07 37.65 -47.23
N ALA A 21 -25.90 38.87 -46.69
CA ALA A 21 -25.19 39.08 -45.43
C ALA A 21 -25.90 38.40 -44.24
N LEU A 22 -27.24 38.47 -44.18
CA LEU A 22 -28.02 37.77 -43.15
C LEU A 22 -27.89 36.25 -43.24
N ILE A 23 -27.93 35.69 -44.46
CA ILE A 23 -27.76 34.25 -44.68
C ILE A 23 -26.36 33.81 -44.25
N LEU A 24 -25.32 34.55 -44.64
CA LEU A 24 -23.93 34.26 -44.25
C LEU A 24 -23.72 34.36 -42.74
N ALA A 25 -24.32 35.36 -42.09
CA ALA A 25 -24.26 35.52 -40.64
C ALA A 25 -24.98 34.37 -39.91
N ALA A 26 -26.18 34.00 -40.35
CA ALA A 26 -26.93 32.89 -39.80
C ALA A 26 -26.20 31.54 -39.96
N PHE A 27 -25.63 31.29 -41.14
CA PHE A 27 -24.89 30.07 -41.42
C PHE A 27 -23.57 30.01 -40.64
N SER A 28 -22.87 31.13 -40.50
CA SER A 28 -21.64 31.23 -39.68
C SER A 28 -21.92 30.98 -38.19
N SER A 29 -23.01 31.53 -37.67
CA SER A 29 -23.48 31.30 -36.30
C SER A 29 -23.83 29.83 -36.07
N TRP A 30 -24.57 29.21 -37.01
CA TRP A 30 -24.92 27.79 -36.94
C TRP A 30 -23.68 26.89 -36.95
N LEU A 31 -22.74 27.12 -37.88
CA LEU A 31 -21.48 26.38 -37.92
C LEU A 31 -20.70 26.55 -36.62
N GLY A 32 -20.55 27.79 -36.13
CA GLY A 32 -19.88 28.07 -34.86
C GLY A 32 -20.47 27.28 -33.69
N GLY A 33 -21.80 27.21 -33.60
CA GLY A 33 -22.49 26.40 -32.59
C GLY A 33 -22.23 24.90 -32.72
N VAL A 34 -22.20 24.36 -33.94
CA VAL A 34 -21.90 22.94 -34.19
C VAL A 34 -20.45 22.62 -33.84
N TRP A 35 -19.50 23.47 -34.23
CA TRP A 35 -18.07 23.29 -33.93
C TRP A 35 -17.80 23.43 -32.43
N ALA A 36 -18.40 24.41 -31.75
CA ALA A 36 -18.28 24.57 -30.30
C ALA A 36 -18.83 23.35 -29.56
N LYS A 37 -19.99 22.82 -29.98
CA LYS A 37 -20.58 21.62 -29.38
C LYS A 37 -19.70 20.38 -29.60
N ARG A 38 -19.16 20.20 -30.82
CA ARG A 38 -18.23 19.09 -31.12
C ARG A 38 -16.93 19.20 -30.31
N MET A 39 -16.36 20.40 -30.20
CA MET A 39 -15.15 20.63 -29.40
C MET A 39 -15.40 20.30 -27.93
N LEU A 40 -16.50 20.78 -27.34
CA LEU A 40 -16.88 20.47 -25.97
C LEU A 40 -17.14 18.97 -25.75
N GLN A 41 -17.77 18.29 -26.72
CA GLN A 41 -17.96 16.85 -26.65
C GLN A 41 -16.62 16.10 -26.68
N ASN A 42 -15.68 16.52 -27.53
CA ASN A 42 -14.36 15.91 -27.63
C ASN A 42 -13.55 16.11 -26.34
N GLU A 43 -13.54 17.33 -25.77
CA GLU A 43 -12.87 17.59 -24.49
C GLU A 43 -13.50 16.81 -23.33
N ARG A 44 -14.85 16.72 -23.29
CA ARG A 44 -15.53 15.86 -22.31
C ARG A 44 -15.17 14.38 -22.48
N ALA A 45 -15.07 13.89 -23.71
CA ALA A 45 -14.68 12.51 -24.00
C ALA A 45 -13.25 12.24 -23.51
N LYS A 46 -12.29 13.12 -23.83
CA LYS A 46 -10.91 13.02 -23.34
C LYS A 46 -10.82 13.04 -21.81
N HIS A 47 -11.55 13.94 -21.15
CA HIS A 47 -11.57 13.99 -19.69
C HIS A 47 -12.21 12.75 -19.07
N SER A 48 -13.28 12.22 -19.68
CA SER A 48 -13.91 10.98 -19.24
C SER A 48 -12.96 9.79 -19.35
N GLU A 49 -12.26 9.67 -20.48
CA GLU A 49 -11.26 8.63 -20.71
C GLU A 49 -10.09 8.73 -19.72
N ALA A 50 -9.58 9.94 -19.49
CA ALA A 50 -8.52 10.18 -18.51
C ALA A 50 -8.98 9.82 -17.08
N LEU A 51 -10.21 10.18 -16.71
CA LEU A 51 -10.78 9.83 -15.40
C LEU A 51 -10.93 8.32 -15.22
N GLU A 52 -11.38 7.61 -16.26
CA GLU A 52 -11.50 6.15 -16.23
C GLU A 52 -10.13 5.48 -16.12
N GLY A 53 -9.13 5.99 -16.85
CA GLY A 53 -7.74 5.54 -16.75
C GLY A 53 -7.18 5.69 -15.33
N ILE A 54 -7.33 6.88 -14.74
CA ILE A 54 -6.87 7.17 -13.37
C ILE A 54 -7.58 6.28 -12.34
N LYS A 55 -8.91 6.09 -12.48
CA LYS A 55 -9.66 5.19 -11.58
C LYS A 55 -9.14 3.76 -11.66
N LYS A 56 -8.90 3.25 -12.86
CA LYS A 56 -8.37 1.91 -13.07
C LYS A 56 -6.98 1.75 -12.46
N GLU A 57 -6.11 2.74 -12.64
CA GLU A 57 -4.78 2.72 -12.02
C GLU A 57 -4.86 2.75 -10.50
N LEU A 58 -5.71 3.61 -9.94
CA LEU A 58 -5.95 3.67 -8.50
C LEU A 58 -6.47 2.34 -7.94
N ASP A 59 -7.40 1.68 -8.63
CA ASP A 59 -7.94 0.40 -8.20
C ASP A 59 -6.88 -0.71 -8.25
N LEU A 60 -6.03 -0.73 -9.28
CA LEU A 60 -4.89 -1.65 -9.35
C LEU A 60 -3.88 -1.41 -8.22
N LEU A 61 -3.57 -0.16 -7.91
CA LEU A 61 -2.66 0.19 -6.81
C LEU A 61 -3.24 -0.21 -5.46
N LYS A 62 -4.52 0.08 -5.20
CA LYS A 62 -5.23 -0.35 -3.98
C LYS A 62 -5.21 -1.86 -3.84
N GLN A 63 -5.53 -2.59 -4.91
CA GLN A 63 -5.51 -4.05 -4.88
C GLN A 63 -4.11 -4.58 -4.55
N LYS A 64 -3.07 -4.05 -5.19
CA LYS A 64 -1.68 -4.42 -4.94
C LYS A 64 -1.26 -4.16 -3.50
N GLU A 65 -1.64 -3.00 -2.94
CA GLU A 65 -1.32 -2.62 -1.58
C GLU A 65 -2.02 -3.52 -0.56
N ILE A 66 -3.32 -3.79 -0.76
CA ILE A 66 -4.10 -4.72 0.08
C ILE A 66 -3.48 -6.12 0.06
N THR A 67 -3.16 -6.65 -1.12
CA THR A 67 -2.51 -7.96 -1.24
C THR A 67 -1.18 -7.98 -0.49
N ARG A 68 -0.33 -6.95 -0.65
CA ARG A 68 0.95 -6.85 0.08
C ARG A 68 0.75 -6.83 1.59
N HIS A 69 -0.27 -6.15 2.10
CA HIS A 69 -0.59 -6.14 3.53
C HIS A 69 -1.00 -7.53 4.04
N PHE A 70 -1.83 -8.26 3.29
CA PHE A 70 -2.22 -9.61 3.66
C PHE A 70 -1.04 -10.59 3.61
N ASP A 71 -0.17 -10.49 2.60
CA ASP A 71 1.02 -11.33 2.48
C ASP A 71 1.99 -11.08 3.65
N LYS A 72 2.18 -9.80 4.02
CA LYS A 72 2.99 -9.43 5.20
C LYS A 72 2.40 -10.00 6.48
N LEU A 73 1.08 -9.91 6.68
CA LEU A 73 0.40 -10.48 7.84
C LEU A 73 0.57 -12.01 7.90
N ALA A 74 0.46 -12.70 6.77
CA ALA A 74 0.66 -14.15 6.68
C ALA A 74 2.09 -14.54 7.07
N ILE A 75 3.10 -13.85 6.54
CA ILE A 75 4.50 -14.08 6.89
C ILE A 75 4.76 -13.78 8.38
N TYR A 76 4.15 -12.74 8.93
CA TYR A 76 4.27 -12.41 10.35
C TYR A 76 3.68 -13.49 11.24
N LYS A 77 2.55 -14.09 10.85
CA LYS A 77 2.00 -15.25 11.53
C LYS A 77 2.97 -16.44 11.51
N ASP A 78 3.63 -16.70 10.39
CA ASP A 78 4.63 -17.78 10.29
C ASP A 78 5.84 -17.51 11.20
N VAL A 79 6.30 -16.25 11.26
CA VAL A 79 7.34 -15.83 12.20
C VAL A 79 6.91 -16.06 13.65
N VAL A 80 5.67 -15.70 14.02
CA VAL A 80 5.14 -15.95 15.37
C VAL A 80 5.18 -17.43 15.73
N HIS A 81 4.88 -18.32 14.79
CA HIS A 81 5.00 -19.77 14.99
C HIS A 81 6.45 -20.17 15.27
N LEU A 82 7.41 -19.67 14.49
CA LEU A 82 8.85 -19.93 14.70
C LEU A 82 9.36 -19.38 16.03
N ILE A 83 8.93 -18.18 16.44
CA ILE A 83 9.31 -17.60 17.74
C ILE A 83 8.73 -18.42 18.89
N SER A 84 7.53 -18.96 18.73
CA SER A 84 6.93 -19.86 19.72
C SER A 84 7.72 -21.15 19.88
N GLU A 85 8.25 -21.72 18.78
CA GLU A 85 9.15 -22.87 18.82
C GLU A 85 10.48 -22.51 19.51
N ILE A 86 11.07 -21.36 19.18
CA ILE A 86 12.28 -20.87 19.85
C ILE A 86 12.08 -20.75 21.37
N LEU A 87 10.99 -20.12 21.81
CA LEU A 87 10.68 -19.96 23.24
C LEU A 87 10.49 -21.32 23.93
N ARG A 88 9.84 -22.28 23.26
CA ARG A 88 9.71 -23.66 23.77
C ARG A 88 11.07 -24.33 23.97
N GLU A 89 11.96 -24.22 22.99
CA GLU A 89 13.30 -24.80 23.08
C GLU A 89 14.13 -24.15 24.19
N LEU A 90 14.08 -22.83 24.32
CA LEU A 90 14.75 -22.11 25.40
C LEU A 90 14.19 -22.49 26.78
N GLU A 91 12.88 -22.62 26.92
CA GLU A 91 12.25 -23.10 28.15
C GLU A 91 12.69 -24.52 28.51
N ALA A 92 12.84 -25.39 27.50
CA ALA A 92 13.39 -26.72 27.71
C ALA A 92 14.84 -26.65 28.22
N VAL A 93 15.66 -25.72 27.74
CA VAL A 93 17.04 -25.53 28.22
C VAL A 93 17.07 -24.97 29.65
N THR A 94 16.27 -23.93 29.93
CA THR A 94 16.29 -23.24 31.24
C THR A 94 15.67 -24.06 32.37
N THR A 95 14.68 -24.92 32.06
CA THR A 95 14.02 -25.78 33.06
C THR A 95 14.83 -27.05 33.37
N LYS A 96 15.79 -27.42 32.51
CA LYS A 96 16.51 -28.68 32.65
C LYS A 96 17.70 -28.57 33.61
N LYS A 97 17.71 -29.46 34.61
CA LYS A 97 18.89 -29.86 35.41
C LYS A 97 19.90 -30.72 34.61
N GLN A 98 20.03 -30.51 33.30
CA GLN A 98 20.89 -31.35 32.45
C GLN A 98 22.29 -30.74 32.34
N ARG A 99 23.32 -31.60 32.31
CA ARG A 99 24.74 -31.19 32.21
C ARG A 99 25.10 -30.58 30.84
N ALA A 100 24.31 -30.85 29.80
CA ALA A 100 24.52 -30.38 28.42
C ALA A 100 23.16 -30.30 27.69
N VAL A 101 23.06 -29.41 26.70
CA VAL A 101 21.86 -29.23 25.86
C VAL A 101 21.71 -30.41 24.88
N ASN A 102 20.48 -30.79 24.56
CA ASN A 102 20.20 -31.82 23.56
C ASN A 102 20.50 -31.28 22.14
N PRO A 103 21.30 -31.95 21.30
CA PRO A 103 21.56 -31.54 19.92
C PRO A 103 20.30 -31.26 19.08
N ASP A 104 19.19 -31.97 19.31
CA ASP A 104 17.94 -31.73 18.60
C ASP A 104 17.33 -30.36 18.91
N VAL A 105 17.49 -29.91 20.17
CA VAL A 105 17.03 -28.60 20.66
C VAL A 105 17.87 -27.50 20.02
N GLU A 106 19.19 -27.65 19.99
CA GLU A 106 20.11 -26.71 19.33
C GLU A 106 19.82 -26.60 17.83
N HIS A 107 19.60 -27.73 17.16
CA HIS A 107 19.27 -27.76 15.74
C HIS A 107 17.92 -27.07 15.46
N SER A 108 16.89 -27.36 16.27
CA SER A 108 15.58 -26.72 16.17
C SER A 108 15.68 -25.20 16.33
N PHE A 109 16.39 -24.74 17.36
CA PHE A 109 16.65 -23.31 17.59
C PHE A 109 17.34 -22.64 16.40
N ALA A 110 18.44 -23.23 15.90
CA ALA A 110 19.19 -22.69 14.77
C ALA A 110 18.35 -22.60 13.49
N LEU A 111 17.55 -23.64 13.22
CA LEU A 111 16.67 -23.69 12.06
C LEU A 111 15.58 -22.61 12.14
N CYS A 112 14.90 -22.50 13.29
CA CYS A 112 13.83 -21.53 13.48
C CYS A 112 14.35 -20.09 13.36
N ARG A 113 15.51 -19.81 13.95
CA ARG A 113 16.19 -18.52 13.82
C ARG A 113 16.45 -18.18 12.36
N ASN A 114 17.12 -19.06 11.62
CA ASN A 114 17.46 -18.77 10.22
C ASN A 114 16.23 -18.59 9.33
N LYS A 115 15.16 -19.37 9.55
CA LYS A 115 13.88 -19.18 8.84
C LYS A 115 13.23 -17.84 9.17
N ALA A 116 13.15 -17.49 10.46
CA ALA A 116 12.56 -16.23 10.89
C ALA A 116 13.30 -15.03 10.30
N TYR A 117 14.64 -15.05 10.29
CA TYR A 117 15.45 -13.99 9.65
C TYR A 117 15.11 -13.85 8.16
N GLY A 118 15.07 -14.96 7.41
CA GLY A 118 14.74 -14.94 5.99
C GLY A 118 13.33 -14.38 5.74
N TYR A 119 12.33 -14.82 6.50
CA TYR A 119 10.97 -14.30 6.38
C TYR A 119 10.88 -12.81 6.68
N LEU A 120 11.47 -12.34 7.79
CA LEU A 120 11.45 -10.94 8.17
C LEU A 120 12.17 -10.05 7.15
N SER A 121 13.30 -10.49 6.59
CA SER A 121 14.05 -9.71 5.60
C SER A 121 13.27 -9.43 4.31
N LEU A 122 12.24 -10.21 4.00
CA LEU A 122 11.43 -10.05 2.79
C LEU A 122 10.34 -8.99 2.93
N VAL A 123 9.82 -8.77 4.14
CA VAL A 123 8.57 -8.01 4.33
C VAL A 123 8.60 -6.96 5.44
N SER A 124 9.62 -6.97 6.29
CA SER A 124 9.71 -6.11 7.47
C SER A 124 10.52 -4.85 7.26
N THR A 125 10.34 -3.88 8.16
CA THR A 125 11.21 -2.71 8.28
C THR A 125 12.51 -3.06 9.02
N GLN A 126 13.48 -2.13 8.93
CA GLN A 126 14.72 -2.22 9.70
C GLN A 126 14.46 -2.29 11.22
N GLU A 127 13.48 -1.54 11.71
CA GLU A 127 13.13 -1.51 13.15
C GLU A 127 12.69 -2.90 13.66
N VAL A 128 11.89 -3.63 12.87
CA VAL A 128 11.50 -5.01 13.19
C VAL A 128 12.72 -5.94 13.16
N MET A 129 13.63 -5.77 12.19
CA MET A 129 14.86 -6.55 12.12
C MET A 129 15.77 -6.30 13.32
N ASP A 130 15.88 -5.06 13.78
CA ASP A 130 16.68 -4.69 14.94
C ASP A 130 16.14 -5.34 16.21
N LYS A 131 14.81 -5.32 16.42
CA LYS A 131 14.18 -6.02 17.56
C LYS A 131 14.27 -7.53 17.49
N TYR A 132 14.24 -8.09 16.29
CA TYR A 132 14.51 -9.50 16.09
C TYR A 132 15.96 -9.85 16.48
N ASN A 133 16.93 -9.06 16.03
CA ASN A 133 18.35 -9.26 16.37
C ASN A 133 18.60 -9.11 17.86
N GLU A 134 18.06 -8.07 18.50
CA GLU A 134 18.14 -7.88 19.96
C GLU A 134 17.60 -9.10 20.74
N MET A 135 16.50 -9.70 20.27
CA MET A 135 15.93 -10.90 20.87
C MET A 135 16.82 -12.13 20.67
N ILE A 136 17.33 -12.34 19.46
CA ILE A 136 18.20 -13.47 19.13
C ILE A 136 19.56 -13.38 19.84
N ASP A 137 20.14 -12.19 19.91
CA ASP A 137 21.40 -11.94 20.62
C ASP A 137 21.25 -12.21 22.13
N PHE A 138 20.05 -11.99 22.69
CA PHE A 138 19.73 -12.40 24.05
C PHE A 138 19.56 -13.92 24.20
N PHE A 139 19.03 -14.61 23.18
CA PHE A 139 18.74 -16.06 23.24
C PHE A 139 19.95 -16.95 22.96
N ILE A 140 20.90 -16.50 22.14
CA ILE A 140 22.09 -17.29 21.76
C ILE A 140 22.91 -17.72 22.99
N PRO A 141 23.25 -16.84 23.94
CA PRO A 141 24.01 -17.24 25.12
C PRO A 141 23.26 -18.22 26.04
N ILE A 142 21.93 -18.13 26.09
CA ILE A 142 21.10 -19.08 26.84
C ILE A 142 21.21 -20.48 26.20
N MET A 143 21.15 -20.55 24.88
CA MET A 143 21.20 -21.81 24.14
C MET A 143 22.60 -22.45 24.14
N TYR A 144 23.66 -21.68 23.94
CA TYR A 144 25.00 -22.22 23.67
C TYR A 144 26.03 -22.02 24.78
N GLU A 145 25.84 -21.03 25.66
CA GLU A 145 26.82 -20.68 26.70
C GLU A 145 26.36 -21.07 28.11
N GLY A 146 25.14 -21.62 28.24
CA GLY A 146 24.57 -22.02 29.53
C GLY A 146 24.17 -20.84 30.41
N GLN A 147 23.95 -19.66 29.84
CA GLN A 147 23.42 -18.53 30.59
C GLN A 147 21.97 -18.81 31.02
N SER A 148 21.61 -18.39 32.23
CA SER A 148 20.25 -18.48 32.74
C SER A 148 19.49 -17.20 32.45
N ALA A 149 18.22 -17.33 32.07
CA ALA A 149 17.27 -16.22 32.01
C ALA A 149 15.92 -16.66 32.58
N SER A 150 15.17 -15.71 33.11
CA SER A 150 13.79 -15.93 33.54
C SER A 150 12.85 -16.06 32.33
N TRP A 151 11.68 -16.66 32.56
CA TRP A 151 10.66 -16.74 31.53
C TRP A 151 10.19 -15.34 31.10
N GLU A 152 10.07 -14.42 32.06
CA GLU A 152 9.67 -13.03 31.82
C GLU A 152 10.69 -12.27 30.97
N GLU A 153 11.99 -12.43 31.23
CA GLU A 153 13.04 -11.78 30.44
C GLU A 153 13.00 -12.25 28.98
N MET A 154 12.84 -13.56 28.76
CA MET A 154 12.70 -14.10 27.40
C MET A 154 11.42 -13.61 26.73
N ARG A 155 10.33 -13.53 27.50
CA ARG A 155 9.04 -13.07 27.02
C ARG A 155 9.06 -11.59 26.64
N GLU A 156 9.73 -10.76 27.42
CA GLU A 156 9.87 -9.33 27.16
C GLU A 156 10.55 -9.07 25.81
N LYS A 157 11.60 -9.83 25.48
CA LYS A 157 12.25 -9.75 24.15
C LYS A 157 11.30 -10.14 23.02
N ALA A 158 10.53 -11.21 23.19
CA ALA A 158 9.55 -11.62 22.20
C ALA A 158 8.40 -10.60 22.05
N ASP A 159 7.88 -10.06 23.15
CA ASP A 159 6.82 -9.05 23.13
C ASP A 159 7.30 -7.74 22.48
N ALA A 160 8.56 -7.34 22.66
CA ALA A 160 9.17 -6.18 21.98
C ALA A 160 9.19 -6.36 20.45
N LEU A 161 9.58 -7.55 19.96
CA LEU A 161 9.49 -7.88 18.54
C LEU A 161 8.03 -7.83 18.05
N LEU A 162 7.11 -8.45 18.78
CA LEU A 162 5.68 -8.46 18.42
C LEU A 162 5.07 -7.06 18.36
N ASN A 163 5.40 -6.18 19.30
CA ASN A 163 4.93 -4.80 19.27
C ASN A 163 5.45 -4.04 18.05
N THR A 164 6.71 -4.26 17.70
CA THR A 164 7.30 -3.63 16.52
C THR A 164 6.66 -4.15 15.22
N MET A 165 6.38 -5.46 15.14
CA MET A 165 5.60 -6.06 14.05
C MET A 165 4.17 -5.49 13.98
N ARG A 166 3.52 -5.26 15.12
CA ARG A 166 2.19 -4.64 15.20
C ARG A 166 2.22 -3.21 14.66
N LEU A 167 3.19 -2.40 15.08
CA LEU A 167 3.38 -1.04 14.57
C LEU A 167 3.64 -1.04 13.06
N ASP A 168 4.44 -1.98 12.57
CA ASP A 168 4.76 -2.14 11.15
C ASP A 168 3.56 -2.66 10.30
N LEU A 169 2.53 -3.21 10.96
CA LEU A 169 1.22 -3.52 10.37
C LEU A 169 0.21 -2.37 10.51
N GLY A 170 0.58 -1.27 11.18
CA GLY A 170 -0.29 -0.11 11.41
C GLY A 170 -1.21 -0.23 12.64
N ILE A 171 -1.02 -1.25 13.49
CA ILE A 171 -1.76 -1.45 14.75
C ILE A 171 -1.13 -0.55 15.81
N LYS A 172 -1.91 0.39 16.36
CA LYS A 172 -1.42 1.47 17.25
C LYS A 172 -2.10 1.49 18.62
N GLU A 173 -2.90 0.47 18.94
CA GLU A 173 -3.69 0.34 20.17
C GLU A 173 -2.85 0.04 21.43
N GLY A 174 -1.64 0.59 21.50
CA GLY A 174 -0.69 0.41 22.61
C GLY A 174 0.03 -0.93 22.60
N ASP A 175 1.09 -1.00 23.40
CA ASP A 175 1.98 -2.15 23.49
C ASP A 175 1.33 -3.31 24.27
N ILE A 176 1.55 -4.53 23.78
CA ILE A 176 1.33 -5.74 24.55
C ILE A 176 2.50 -5.95 25.49
N VAL A 177 2.18 -6.23 26.75
CA VAL A 177 3.17 -6.53 27.78
C VAL A 177 2.65 -7.72 28.56
N TYR A 178 3.50 -8.70 28.80
CA TYR A 178 3.18 -9.77 29.73
C TYR A 178 2.93 -9.24 31.15
N ARG A 179 1.77 -9.58 31.73
CA ARG A 179 1.38 -9.19 33.10
C ARG A 179 1.10 -10.39 34.01
N GLY A 180 1.56 -11.58 33.63
CA GLY A 180 1.46 -12.76 34.47
C GLY A 180 2.61 -12.83 35.49
N SER A 181 2.64 -13.91 36.26
CA SER A 181 3.55 -14.09 37.40
C SER A 181 4.20 -15.47 37.40
N ARG A 182 4.55 -15.97 36.21
CA ARG A 182 5.01 -17.35 36.03
C ARG A 182 6.44 -17.55 36.49
#